data_AF-A0A6V8ED31-F1
#
_entry.id   AF-A0A6V8ED31-F1
#
_cell.length_a   1.000
_cell.length_b   1.000
_cell.length_c   1.000
_cell.angle_alpha   90.00
_cell.angle_beta   90.00
_cell.angle_gamma   90.00
#
_symmetry.space_group_name_H-M   'P 1'
#
loop_
_entity.id
_entity.type
_entity.pdbx_description
1 polymer ?
#
loop_
_entity_poly.entity_id
_entity_poly.type
_entity_poly.pdbx_seq_one_letter_code
_entity_poly.pdbx_strand_id
1 'polypeptide(L)'
;MSGLESVPTAYLSIGFLTVVGILMPLTNFIITWVVRPRVDPARPHITKSYLLEGYERDHSLYPRRLTTFECGSEPVGEAMIQFHFQYYWYAIIFLVFDVAFMFLVLGGMVASDATAQDIAVGERAGAVAQAKDALLVLCGYFAIMSLGVWYVFRKRGRIYI
;
A
#
# COMPACT_ATOMS: atom_id res chain seq x y z
N MET A 1 -0.26 -4.96 40.05
CA MET A 1 0.36 -4.84 38.71
C MET A 1 -0.46 -5.70 37.76
N SER A 2 -1.60 -5.18 37.28
CA SER A 2 -2.54 -5.91 36.42
C SER A 2 -2.69 -5.14 35.12
N GLY A 3 -2.06 -5.60 34.05
CA GLY A 3 -2.03 -4.84 32.80
C GLY A 3 -1.42 -5.57 31.62
N LEU A 4 -1.55 -6.89 31.55
CA LEU A 4 -1.31 -7.64 30.33
C LEU A 4 -2.59 -8.40 30.00
N GLU A 5 -3.52 -7.70 29.35
CA GLU A 5 -4.58 -8.36 28.59
C GLU A 5 -3.91 -9.31 27.59
N SER A 6 -4.30 -10.58 27.59
CA SER A 6 -3.76 -11.57 26.67
C SER A 6 -4.10 -11.14 25.24
N VAL A 7 -3.09 -10.73 24.47
CA VAL A 7 -3.25 -10.49 23.03
C VAL A 7 -3.89 -11.73 22.41
N PRO A 8 -5.02 -11.63 21.71
CA PRO A 8 -5.65 -12.78 21.07
C PRO A 8 -4.65 -13.52 20.18
N THR A 9 -4.60 -14.85 20.26
CA THR A 9 -3.63 -15.70 19.53
C THR A 9 -3.57 -15.39 18.03
N ALA A 10 -4.68 -14.90 17.45
CA ALA A 10 -4.76 -14.45 16.06
C ALA A 10 -3.81 -13.27 15.73
N TYR A 11 -3.59 -12.32 16.64
CA TYR A 11 -2.64 -11.24 16.41
C TYR A 11 -1.19 -11.72 16.53
N LEU A 12 -0.93 -12.76 17.31
CA LEU A 12 0.39 -13.38 17.42
C LEU A 12 0.77 -14.03 16.07
N SER A 13 -0.16 -14.74 15.43
CA SER A 13 0.08 -15.33 14.12
C SER A 13 0.23 -14.28 13.01
N ILE A 14 -0.55 -13.19 13.05
CA ILE A 14 -0.38 -12.05 12.14
C ILE A 14 1.00 -11.42 12.32
N GLY A 15 1.40 -11.12 13.56
CA GLY A 15 2.71 -10.54 13.85
C GLY A 15 3.86 -11.43 13.40
N PHE A 16 3.76 -12.74 13.64
CA PHE A 16 4.72 -13.72 13.12
C PHE A 16 4.80 -13.69 11.59
N LEU A 17 3.65 -13.70 10.91
CA LEU A 17 3.60 -13.64 9.44
C LEU A 17 4.19 -12.34 8.90
N THR A 18 3.94 -11.20 9.54
CA THR A 18 4.56 -9.92 9.18
C THR A 18 6.07 -9.97 9.32
N VAL A 19 6.58 -10.53 10.42
CA VAL A 19 8.02 -10.70 10.64
C VAL A 19 8.64 -11.59 9.56
N VAL A 20 8.03 -12.74 9.27
CA VAL A 20 8.49 -13.63 8.21
C VAL A 20 8.44 -12.93 6.84
N GLY A 21 7.36 -12.19 6.56
CA GLY A 21 7.16 -11.44 5.32
C GLY A 21 8.18 -10.33 5.09
N ILE A 22 8.76 -9.76 6.15
CA ILE A 22 9.87 -8.81 6.08
C ILE A 22 11.21 -9.53 6.00
N LEU A 23 11.41 -10.55 6.84
CA LEU A 23 12.68 -11.29 6.91
C LEU A 23 13.00 -12.01 5.61
N MET A 24 12.01 -12.57 4.91
CA MET A 24 12.24 -13.31 3.67
C MET A 24 12.87 -12.43 2.55
N PRO A 25 12.29 -11.28 2.15
CA PRO A 25 12.93 -10.40 1.16
C PRO A 25 14.22 -9.77 1.70
N LEU A 26 14.30 -9.46 3.00
CA LEU A 26 15.52 -8.92 3.60
C LEU A 26 16.68 -9.92 3.56
N THR A 27 16.42 -11.19 3.83
CA THR A 27 17.43 -12.25 3.76
C THR A 27 17.94 -12.41 2.33
N ASN A 28 17.07 -12.35 1.33
CA ASN A 28 17.48 -12.34 -0.07
C ASN A 28 18.33 -11.10 -0.42
N PHE A 29 17.96 -9.92 0.07
CA PHE A 29 18.77 -8.71 -0.09
C PHE A 29 20.16 -8.86 0.55
N ILE A 30 20.25 -9.43 1.76
CA ILE A 30 21.52 -9.66 2.45
C ILE A 30 22.38 -10.69 1.69
N ILE A 31 21.79 -11.82 1.28
CA ILE A 31 22.49 -12.86 0.53
C ILE A 31 23.03 -12.27 -0.77
N THR A 32 22.19 -11.57 -1.54
CA THR A 32 22.65 -10.93 -2.79
C THR A 32 23.70 -9.86 -2.53
N TRP A 33 23.57 -9.06 -1.47
CA TRP A 33 24.57 -8.07 -1.09
C TRP A 33 25.93 -8.71 -0.75
N VAL A 34 25.96 -9.87 -0.08
CA VAL A 34 27.19 -10.62 0.23
C VAL A 34 27.77 -11.32 -1.00
N VAL A 35 26.94 -11.99 -1.80
CA VAL A 35 27.37 -12.83 -2.93
C VAL A 35 27.71 -12.00 -4.18
N ARG A 36 27.06 -10.84 -4.37
CA ARG A 36 27.24 -9.99 -5.55
C ARG A 36 28.65 -9.41 -5.62
N PRO A 37 29.32 -9.48 -6.79
CA PRO A 37 30.58 -8.78 -7.02
C PRO A 37 30.44 -7.27 -6.78
N ARG A 38 31.36 -6.70 -6.01
CA ARG A 38 31.37 -5.27 -5.69
C ARG A 38 32.52 -4.56 -6.40
N VAL A 39 32.32 -3.27 -6.63
CA VAL A 39 33.34 -2.39 -7.20
C VAL A 39 34.52 -2.29 -6.24
N ASP A 40 35.74 -2.39 -6.76
CA ASP A 40 36.96 -2.20 -5.98
C ASP A 40 37.17 -0.71 -5.71
N PRO A 41 37.24 -0.24 -4.44
CA PRO A 41 37.46 1.17 -4.14
C PRO A 41 38.73 1.76 -4.78
N ALA A 42 39.78 0.95 -4.92
CA ALA A 42 41.04 1.37 -5.54
C ALA A 42 41.00 1.36 -7.08
N ARG A 43 40.10 0.56 -7.67
CA ARG A 43 39.97 0.36 -9.14
C ARG A 43 38.48 0.33 -9.52
N PRO A 44 37.84 1.51 -9.71
CA PRO A 44 36.38 1.60 -9.91
C PRO A 44 35.84 0.86 -11.15
N HIS A 45 36.70 0.59 -12.13
CA HIS A 45 36.35 -0.15 -13.35
C HIS A 45 36.29 -1.67 -13.14
N ILE A 46 36.75 -2.21 -12.00
CA ILE A 46 36.78 -3.66 -11.74
C ILE A 46 35.74 -4.02 -10.67
N THR A 47 34.99 -5.08 -10.90
CA THR A 47 34.19 -5.73 -9.87
C THR A 47 34.82 -7.06 -9.45
N LYS A 48 34.96 -7.27 -8.13
CA LYS A 48 35.51 -8.49 -7.54
C LYS A 48 34.47 -9.19 -6.65
N SER A 49 34.45 -10.52 -6.68
CA SER A 49 33.67 -11.34 -5.74
C SER A 49 34.54 -11.70 -4.53
N TYR A 50 33.97 -11.66 -3.33
CA TYR A 50 34.65 -12.14 -2.12
C TYR A 50 34.63 -13.67 -1.99
N LEU A 51 33.66 -14.33 -2.61
CA LEU A 51 33.45 -15.79 -2.47
C LEU A 51 34.14 -16.61 -3.55
N LEU A 52 34.33 -16.02 -4.74
CA LEU A 52 34.91 -16.68 -5.90
C LEU A 52 36.24 -16.01 -6.21
N GLU A 53 37.32 -16.60 -5.73
CA GLU A 53 38.68 -16.13 -6.01
C GLU A 53 38.95 -16.15 -7.52
N GLY A 54 39.56 -15.09 -8.04
CA GLY A 54 39.79 -14.90 -9.48
C GLY A 54 38.57 -14.46 -10.30
N TYR A 55 37.36 -14.35 -9.71
CA TYR A 55 36.20 -13.78 -10.40
C TYR A 55 36.26 -12.25 -10.38
N GLU A 56 37.08 -11.71 -11.29
CA GLU A 56 37.16 -10.29 -11.58
C GLU A 56 36.56 -10.00 -12.96
N ARG A 57 35.88 -8.86 -13.09
CA ARG A 57 35.38 -8.35 -14.38
C ARG A 57 35.78 -6.91 -14.54
N ASP A 58 36.49 -6.64 -15.63
CA ASP A 58 36.81 -5.29 -16.06
C ASP A 58 35.64 -4.70 -16.88
N HIS A 59 35.22 -3.50 -16.49
CA HIS A 59 34.14 -2.73 -17.09
C HIS A 59 34.65 -1.50 -17.85
N SER A 60 35.95 -1.40 -18.14
CA SER A 60 36.55 -0.30 -18.91
C SER A 60 35.91 -0.11 -20.29
N LEU A 61 35.43 -1.18 -20.91
CA LEU A 61 34.70 -1.16 -22.19
C LEU A 61 33.23 -0.71 -22.06
N TYR A 62 32.71 -0.53 -20.83
CA TYR A 62 31.33 -0.14 -20.55
C TYR A 62 31.25 1.20 -19.80
N PRO A 63 31.70 2.31 -20.41
CA PRO A 63 31.76 3.63 -19.76
C PRO A 63 30.38 4.14 -19.31
N ARG A 64 29.30 3.66 -19.94
CA ARG A 64 27.91 4.07 -19.66
C ARG A 64 27.16 3.14 -18.69
N ARG A 65 27.85 2.28 -17.94
CA ARG A 65 27.23 1.33 -17.00
C ARG A 65 26.43 2.01 -15.87
N LEU A 66 26.88 3.19 -15.44
CA LEU A 66 26.28 3.95 -14.34
C LEU A 66 25.43 5.14 -14.81
N THR A 67 25.16 5.24 -16.11
CA THR A 67 24.33 6.29 -16.69
C THR A 67 22.90 5.79 -16.92
N THR A 68 21.94 6.71 -16.97
CA THR A 68 20.54 6.40 -17.32
C THR A 68 20.46 5.74 -18.70
N PHE A 69 19.54 4.79 -18.85
CA PHE A 69 19.29 4.09 -20.11
C PHE A 69 18.48 4.99 -21.07
N GLU A 70 19.01 5.26 -22.27
CA GLU A 70 18.40 6.12 -23.30
C GLU A 70 18.64 5.60 -24.73
N CYS A 71 18.34 4.33 -25.01
CA CYS A 71 18.42 3.72 -26.35
C CYS A 71 19.76 3.89 -27.11
N GLY A 72 20.86 4.21 -26.41
CA GLY A 72 22.19 4.44 -26.98
C GLY A 72 22.55 5.91 -27.23
N SER A 73 21.58 6.83 -27.18
CA SER A 73 21.83 8.29 -27.22
C SER A 73 22.31 8.82 -25.86
N GLU A 74 23.00 9.96 -25.88
CA GLU A 74 23.27 10.72 -24.65
C GLU A 74 21.98 11.43 -24.21
N PRO A 75 21.64 11.42 -22.90
CA PRO A 75 20.49 12.16 -22.41
C PRO A 75 20.69 13.65 -22.69
N VAL A 76 19.73 14.27 -23.37
CA VAL A 76 19.76 15.69 -23.68
C VAL A 76 18.64 16.39 -22.94
N GLY A 77 19.00 17.45 -22.21
CA GLY A 77 18.06 18.26 -21.44
C GLY A 77 17.79 17.70 -20.04
N GLU A 78 16.99 18.45 -19.30
CA GLU A 78 16.51 18.04 -17.98
C GLU A 78 15.32 17.09 -18.13
N ALA A 79 15.20 16.12 -17.21
CA ALA A 79 14.06 15.20 -17.14
C ALA A 79 12.80 15.93 -16.64
N MET A 80 12.27 16.84 -17.46
CA MET A 80 11.07 17.61 -17.15
C MET A 80 9.82 16.84 -17.59
N ILE A 81 9.24 16.09 -16.65
CA ILE A 81 7.94 15.46 -16.84
C ILE A 81 6.86 16.49 -16.50
N GLN A 82 5.99 16.78 -17.47
CA GLN A 82 4.76 17.54 -17.22
C GLN A 82 3.76 16.64 -16.48
N PHE A 83 3.82 16.66 -15.15
CA PHE A 83 2.86 15.95 -14.33
C PHE A 83 1.47 16.53 -14.55
N HIS A 84 0.60 15.73 -15.18
CA HIS A 84 -0.77 16.11 -15.38
C HIS A 84 -1.50 16.12 -14.04
N PHE A 85 -2.22 17.20 -13.75
CA PHE A 85 -3.00 17.34 -12.52
C PHE A 85 -4.12 16.28 -12.37
N GLN A 86 -4.34 15.45 -13.39
CA GLN A 86 -5.30 14.34 -13.38
C GLN A 86 -4.95 13.28 -12.32
N TYR A 87 -3.67 13.02 -12.05
CA TYR A 87 -3.25 12.07 -11.02
C TYR A 87 -3.70 12.50 -9.60
N TYR A 88 -3.68 13.80 -9.33
CA TYR A 88 -4.16 14.36 -8.07
C TYR A 88 -5.67 14.17 -7.90
N TRP A 89 -6.44 14.40 -8.96
CA TRP A 89 -7.88 14.16 -8.95
C TRP A 89 -8.24 12.70 -8.66
N TYR A 90 -7.48 11.76 -9.22
CA TYR A 90 -7.68 10.35 -8.90
C TYR A 90 -7.41 10.06 -7.43
N ALA A 91 -6.27 10.53 -6.90
CA ALA A 91 -5.88 10.30 -5.51
C ALA A 91 -6.90 10.86 -4.51
N ILE A 92 -7.42 12.07 -4.74
CA ILE A 92 -8.39 12.68 -3.83
C ILE A 92 -9.76 11.98 -3.89
N ILE A 93 -10.23 11.57 -5.08
CA ILE A 93 -11.48 10.80 -5.20
C ILE A 93 -11.34 9.44 -4.51
N PHE A 94 -10.21 8.77 -4.71
CA PHE A 94 -9.90 7.49 -4.05
C PHE A 94 -9.92 7.64 -2.53
N LEU A 95 -9.23 8.64 -1.98
CA LEU A 95 -9.17 8.89 -0.53
C LEU A 95 -10.55 9.20 0.07
N VAL A 96 -11.36 10.02 -0.63
CA VAL A 96 -12.73 10.34 -0.21
C VAL A 96 -13.61 9.08 -0.18
N PHE A 97 -13.46 8.20 -1.18
CA PHE A 97 -14.18 6.92 -1.24
C PHE A 97 -13.68 5.92 -0.20
N ASP A 98 -12.38 5.87 0.10
CA ASP A 98 -11.79 5.01 1.13
C ASP A 98 -12.36 5.34 2.52
N VAL A 99 -12.45 6.63 2.86
CA VAL A 99 -13.11 7.08 4.09
C VAL A 99 -14.60 6.70 4.09
N ALA A 100 -15.30 6.85 2.95
CA ALA A 100 -16.70 6.45 2.86
C ALA A 100 -16.89 4.94 3.09
N PHE A 101 -15.99 4.13 2.57
CA PHE A 101 -15.99 2.67 2.76
C PHE A 101 -15.71 2.28 4.21
N MET A 102 -14.81 2.98 4.91
CA MET A 102 -14.57 2.76 6.35
C MET A 102 -15.86 2.89 7.16
N PHE A 103 -16.67 3.93 6.89
CA PHE A 103 -17.98 4.10 7.55
C PHE A 103 -18.99 3.02 7.13
N LEU A 104 -18.92 2.51 5.89
CA LEU A 104 -19.75 1.39 5.45
C LEU A 104 -19.45 0.11 6.24
N VAL A 105 -18.17 -0.18 6.51
CA VAL A 105 -17.73 -1.30 7.34
C VAL A 105 -18.25 -1.16 8.77
N LEU A 106 -18.15 0.03 9.37
CA LEU A 106 -18.71 0.30 10.70
C LEU A 106 -20.23 0.09 10.73
N GLY A 107 -20.93 0.52 9.68
CA GLY A 107 -22.36 0.22 9.51
C GLY A 107 -22.66 -1.27 9.45
N GLY A 108 -21.83 -2.04 8.75
CA GLY A 108 -21.90 -3.49 8.71
C GLY A 108 -21.73 -4.13 10.08
N MET A 109 -20.80 -3.62 10.90
CA MET A 109 -20.61 -4.08 12.28
C MET A 109 -21.82 -3.78 13.18
N VAL A 110 -22.39 -2.57 13.08
CA VAL A 110 -23.62 -2.21 13.82
C VAL A 110 -24.78 -3.13 13.42
N ALA A 111 -24.89 -3.47 12.13
CA ALA A 111 -25.90 -4.41 11.65
C ALA A 111 -25.65 -5.85 12.15
N SER A 112 -24.39 -6.32 12.17
CA SER A 112 -24.07 -7.65 12.68
C SER A 112 -24.41 -7.78 14.16
N ASP A 113 -24.06 -6.78 14.96
CA ASP A 113 -24.30 -6.78 16.40
C ASP A 113 -25.81 -6.83 16.70
N ALA A 114 -26.62 -6.04 16.00
CA ALA A 114 -28.08 -6.06 16.19
C ALA A 114 -28.76 -7.37 15.74
N THR A 115 -28.07 -8.21 14.96
CA THR A 115 -28.58 -9.51 14.49
C THR A 115 -27.96 -10.72 15.19
N ALA A 116 -27.07 -10.48 16.16
CA ALA A 116 -26.37 -11.51 16.89
C ALA A 116 -27.36 -12.42 17.67
N GLN A 117 -27.04 -13.72 17.76
CA GLN A 117 -27.95 -14.76 18.27
C GLN A 117 -28.02 -14.83 19.80
N ASP A 118 -27.09 -14.18 20.47
CA ASP A 118 -26.91 -14.08 21.92
C ASP A 118 -27.80 -13.01 22.58
N ILE A 119 -28.45 -12.15 21.79
CA ILE A 119 -29.36 -11.13 22.30
C ILE A 119 -30.66 -11.77 22.81
N ALA A 120 -31.03 -11.44 24.05
CA ALA A 120 -32.29 -11.86 24.65
C ALA A 120 -33.49 -11.45 23.77
N VAL A 121 -34.47 -12.35 23.62
CA VAL A 121 -35.64 -12.17 22.72
C VAL A 121 -36.39 -10.85 22.98
N GLY A 122 -36.41 -10.38 24.24
CA GLY A 122 -37.04 -9.11 24.62
C GLY A 122 -36.27 -7.84 24.22
N GLU A 123 -34.95 -7.92 24.05
CA GLU A 123 -34.08 -6.77 23.75
C GLU A 123 -33.77 -6.62 22.26
N ARG A 124 -33.93 -7.70 21.49
CA ARG A 124 -33.64 -7.74 20.05
C ARG A 124 -34.42 -6.70 19.24
N ALA A 125 -35.68 -6.46 19.58
CA ALA A 125 -36.51 -5.47 18.90
C ALA A 125 -35.94 -4.04 19.04
N GLY A 126 -35.42 -3.70 20.22
CA GLY A 126 -34.77 -2.41 20.49
C GLY A 126 -33.42 -2.26 19.78
N ALA A 127 -32.59 -3.31 19.82
CA ALA A 127 -31.30 -3.33 19.12
C ALA A 127 -31.45 -3.16 17.60
N VAL A 128 -32.43 -3.85 17.00
CA VAL A 128 -32.74 -3.72 15.57
C VAL A 128 -33.28 -2.33 15.23
N ALA A 129 -34.06 -1.70 16.10
CA ALA A 129 -34.53 -0.33 15.88
C ALA A 129 -33.37 0.67 15.86
N GLN A 130 -32.47 0.59 16.83
CA GLN A 130 -31.28 1.45 16.89
C GLN A 130 -30.35 1.26 15.68
N ALA A 131 -30.13 0.01 15.26
CA ALA A 131 -29.33 -0.27 14.08
C ALA A 131 -29.97 0.27 12.79
N LYS A 132 -31.30 0.21 12.66
CA LYS A 132 -32.01 0.81 11.53
C LYS A 132 -31.78 2.33 11.47
N ASP A 133 -31.87 3.01 12.61
CA ASP A 133 -31.65 4.46 12.67
C ASP A 133 -30.21 4.83 12.29
N ALA A 134 -29.22 4.07 12.80
CA ALA A 134 -27.82 4.25 12.43
C ALA A 134 -27.56 4.00 10.93
N LEU A 135 -28.16 2.94 10.37
CA LEU A 135 -28.05 2.62 8.94
C LEU A 135 -28.72 3.67 8.05
N LEU A 136 -29.82 4.29 8.50
CA LEU A 136 -30.45 5.39 7.77
C LEU A 136 -29.53 6.61 7.65
N VAL A 137 -28.86 6.99 8.74
CA VAL A 137 -27.86 8.06 8.73
C VAL A 137 -26.71 7.72 7.79
N LEU A 138 -26.23 6.48 7.84
CA LEU A 138 -25.17 5.99 6.96
C LEU A 138 -25.59 6.01 5.48
N CYS A 139 -26.82 5.64 5.15
CA CYS A 139 -27.36 5.74 3.79
C CYS A 139 -27.38 7.19 3.31
N GLY A 140 -27.79 8.14 4.16
CA GLY A 140 -27.74 9.57 3.86
C GLY A 140 -26.32 10.06 3.61
N TYR A 141 -25.38 9.70 4.47
CA TYR A 141 -23.96 9.98 4.30
C TYR A 141 -23.41 9.43 2.98
N PHE A 142 -23.64 8.14 2.71
CA PHE A 142 -23.15 7.48 1.50
C PHE A 142 -23.75 8.09 0.23
N ALA A 143 -25.02 8.51 0.27
CA ALA A 143 -25.67 9.22 -0.83
C ALA A 143 -25.00 10.57 -1.10
N ILE A 144 -24.71 11.36 -0.06
CA ILE A 144 -24.01 12.66 -0.20
C ILE A 144 -22.60 12.47 -0.78
N MET A 145 -21.86 11.48 -0.28
CA MET A 145 -20.52 11.17 -0.78
C MET A 145 -20.55 10.72 -2.25
N SER A 146 -21.46 9.83 -2.61
CA SER A 146 -21.66 9.35 -3.98
C SER A 146 -22.08 10.48 -4.93
N LEU A 147 -22.94 11.40 -4.48
CA LEU A 147 -23.31 12.59 -5.23
C LEU A 147 -22.12 13.53 -5.46
N GLY A 148 -21.25 13.68 -4.46
CA GLY A 148 -20.01 14.45 -4.59
C GLY A 148 -19.10 13.88 -5.67
N VAL A 149 -18.89 12.56 -5.67
CA VAL A 149 -18.11 11.85 -6.69
C VAL A 149 -18.76 11.98 -8.08
N TRP A 150 -20.08 11.78 -8.16
CA TRP A 150 -20.84 11.95 -9.41
C TRP A 150 -20.70 13.38 -9.96
N TYR A 151 -20.79 14.40 -9.11
CA TYR A 151 -20.60 15.80 -9.50
C TYR A 151 -19.20 16.03 -10.08
N VAL A 152 -18.16 15.49 -9.44
CA VAL A 152 -16.78 15.62 -9.92
C VAL A 152 -16.64 14.99 -11.31
N PHE A 153 -17.16 13.78 -11.52
CA PHE A 153 -17.13 13.11 -12.83
C PHE A 153 -17.90 13.89 -13.91
N ARG A 154 -19.07 14.43 -13.56
CA ARG A 154 -19.87 15.24 -14.49
C ARG A 154 -19.13 16.52 -14.91
N LYS A 155 -18.41 17.16 -13.99
CA LYS A 155 -17.73 18.44 -14.25
C LYS A 155 -16.38 18.28 -14.94
N ARG A 156 -15.66 17.18 -14.71
CA ARG A 156 -14.26 17.03 -15.15
C ARG A 156 -14.07 16.35 -16.51
N GLY A 157 -15.10 15.76 -17.12
CA GLY A 157 -14.98 15.13 -18.44
C GLY A 157 -13.98 13.96 -18.44
N ARG A 158 -13.66 13.42 -19.64
CA ARG A 158 -12.81 12.21 -19.81
C ARG A 158 -11.50 12.32 -19.02
N ILE A 159 -11.36 11.45 -18.03
CA ILE A 159 -10.08 11.17 -17.36
C ILE A 159 -9.33 10.24 -18.29
N TYR A 160 -8.17 10.66 -18.79
CA TYR A 160 -7.34 9.81 -19.62
C TYR A 160 -6.38 9.06 -18.68
N ILE A 161 -6.52 7.74 -18.65
CA ILE A 161 -5.55 6.83 -18.03
C ILE A 161 -4.60 6.33 -19.11
#